data_AF-A0A3C0VH74-F1
#
_entry.id   AF-A0A3C0VH74-F1
#
_cell.length_a   1.000
_cell.length_b   1.000
_cell.length_c   1.000
_cell.angle_alpha   90.00
_cell.angle_beta   90.00
_cell.angle_gamma   90.00
#
_symmetry.space_group_name_H-M   'P 1'
#
loop_
_entity.id
_entity.type
_entity.pdbx_description
1 polymer ?
#
loop_
_entity_poly.entity_id
_entity_poly.type
_entity_poly.pdbx_seq_one_letter_code
_entity_poly.pdbx_strand_id
1 'polypeptide(L)'
;MVFLESFYIPLLIAHLIATGVLLGSMTHNLVYVIGYLRGRFGPKRREARQAAIMWWSYAVTYGIGALIYPAFRVHVRHEYLDAHLPWATGIFEVKEHWGALAVAILCAYWAVRRAFDPEEDRALLWVYAPWCFLFNAIIWYKTIIGGLLTILRGYWQ
;
A
#
# COMPACT_ATOMS: atom_id res chain seq x y z
N MET A 1 14.54 -9.36 23.97
CA MET A 1 14.08 -10.13 22.80
C MET A 1 12.83 -9.45 22.28
N VAL A 2 12.85 -9.01 21.03
CA VAL A 2 11.69 -8.37 20.39
C VAL A 2 10.79 -9.46 19.80
N PHE A 3 9.48 -9.23 19.75
CA PHE A 3 8.52 -10.18 19.17
C PHE A 3 8.90 -10.56 17.73
N LEU A 4 8.95 -11.87 17.43
CA LEU A 4 9.29 -12.46 16.11
C LEU A 4 10.67 -12.07 15.54
N GLU A 5 11.63 -11.69 16.37
CA GLU A 5 12.98 -11.29 15.94
C GLU A 5 13.66 -12.35 15.04
N SER A 6 13.56 -13.63 15.38
CA SER A 6 14.10 -14.75 14.59
C SER A 6 13.46 -14.91 13.21
N PHE A 7 12.26 -14.36 13.00
CA PHE A 7 11.50 -14.43 11.74
C PHE A 7 11.55 -13.12 10.94
N TYR A 8 12.31 -12.11 11.39
CA TYR A 8 12.34 -10.80 10.77
C TYR A 8 12.66 -10.84 9.27
N ILE A 9 13.74 -11.54 8.89
CA ILE A 9 14.17 -11.63 7.48
C ILE A 9 13.13 -12.36 6.61
N PRO A 10 12.66 -13.58 6.97
CA PRO A 10 11.58 -14.24 6.23
C PRO A 10 10.33 -13.38 6.07
N LEU A 11 9.88 -12.71 7.14
CA LEU A 11 8.72 -11.83 7.09
C LEU A 11 8.95 -10.64 6.17
N LEU A 12 10.14 -10.04 6.18
CA LEU A 12 10.49 -8.92 5.31
C LEU A 12 10.48 -9.33 3.83
N ILE A 13 11.00 -10.51 3.51
CA ILE A 13 10.93 -11.07 2.14
C ILE A 13 9.48 -11.32 1.73
N ALA A 14 8.69 -11.97 2.59
CA ALA A 14 7.28 -12.21 2.33
C ALA A 14 6.49 -10.90 2.13
N HIS A 15 6.78 -9.88 2.94
CA HIS A 15 6.21 -8.54 2.81
C HIS A 15 6.57 -7.91 1.46
N LEU A 16 7.83 -8.02 1.02
CA LEU A 16 8.28 -7.49 -0.27
C LEU A 16 7.53 -8.15 -1.44
N ILE A 17 7.39 -9.48 -1.42
CA ILE A 17 6.64 -10.23 -2.44
C ILE A 17 5.17 -9.80 -2.47
N ALA A 18 4.52 -9.75 -1.29
CA ALA A 18 3.13 -9.31 -1.17
C ALA A 18 2.94 -7.86 -1.67
N THR A 19 3.90 -6.97 -1.37
CA THR A 19 3.93 -5.60 -1.87
C THR A 19 4.01 -5.57 -3.39
N GLY A 20 4.81 -6.45 -4.03
CA GLY A 20 4.87 -6.56 -5.49
C GLY A 20 3.52 -6.91 -6.13
N VAL A 21 2.79 -7.87 -5.53
CA VAL A 21 1.43 -8.24 -5.98
C VAL A 21 0.45 -7.07 -5.79
N LEU A 22 0.55 -6.36 -4.67
CA LEU A 22 -0.26 -5.16 -4.40
C LEU A 22 -0.01 -4.07 -5.44
N LEU A 23 1.25 -3.72 -5.70
CA LEU A 23 1.63 -2.71 -6.70
C LEU A 23 1.11 -3.07 -8.09
N GLY A 24 1.28 -4.33 -8.49
CA GLY A 24 0.78 -4.82 -9.77
C GLY A 24 -0.74 -4.69 -9.86
N SER A 25 -1.47 -5.20 -8.88
CA SER A 25 -2.93 -5.19 -8.90
C SER A 25 -3.52 -3.79 -8.84
N MET A 26 -3.04 -2.92 -7.93
CA MET A 26 -3.53 -1.55 -7.80
C MET A 26 -3.24 -0.69 -9.04
N THR A 27 -2.11 -0.91 -9.72
CA THR A 27 -1.74 -0.16 -10.93
C THR A 27 -2.60 -0.60 -12.12
N HIS A 28 -2.82 -1.90 -12.30
CA HIS A 28 -3.74 -2.40 -13.33
C HIS A 28 -5.18 -1.93 -13.07
N ASN A 29 -5.59 -1.93 -11.81
CA ASN A 29 -6.88 -1.42 -11.39
C ASN A 29 -7.05 0.06 -11.75
N LEU A 30 -6.04 0.90 -11.47
CA LEU A 30 -6.02 2.31 -11.86
C LEU A 30 -6.14 2.51 -13.37
N VAL A 31 -5.45 1.70 -14.18
CA VAL A 31 -5.56 1.76 -15.65
C VAL A 31 -6.99 1.50 -16.11
N TYR A 32 -7.70 0.56 -15.51
CA TYR A 32 -9.11 0.32 -15.84
C TYR A 32 -10.02 1.47 -15.43
N VAL A 33 -9.81 2.03 -14.24
CA VAL A 33 -10.58 3.18 -13.74
C VAL A 33 -10.37 4.43 -14.62
N ILE A 34 -9.14 4.69 -15.08
CA ILE A 34 -8.86 5.73 -16.08
C ILE A 34 -9.60 5.42 -17.40
N GLY A 35 -9.71 4.15 -17.76
CA GLY A 35 -10.54 3.69 -18.88
C GLY A 35 -12.01 4.08 -18.74
N TYR A 36 -12.59 3.92 -17.55
CA TYR A 36 -13.98 4.31 -17.26
C TYR A 36 -14.19 5.82 -17.38
N LEU A 37 -13.26 6.63 -16.88
CA LEU A 37 -13.29 8.09 -17.07
C LEU A 37 -13.24 8.50 -18.54
N ARG A 38 -12.67 7.65 -19.41
CA ARG A 38 -12.61 7.83 -20.87
C ARG A 38 -13.79 7.14 -21.60
N GLY A 39 -14.80 6.68 -20.89
CA GLY A 39 -15.99 6.03 -21.45
C GLY A 39 -15.79 4.56 -21.90
N ARG A 40 -14.68 3.90 -21.49
CA ARG A 40 -14.37 2.52 -21.89
C ARG A 40 -14.76 1.52 -20.80
N PHE A 41 -15.98 0.98 -20.88
CA PHE A 41 -16.54 0.12 -19.83
C PHE A 41 -16.33 -1.39 -20.04
N GLY A 42 -15.79 -1.83 -21.18
CA GLY A 42 -15.59 -3.25 -21.49
C GLY A 42 -14.89 -4.13 -20.43
N PRO A 43 -13.88 -3.66 -19.66
CA PRO A 43 -13.15 -4.53 -18.73
C PRO A 43 -13.72 -4.65 -17.31
N LYS A 44 -15.03 -4.41 -17.05
CA LYS A 44 -15.65 -4.44 -15.69
C LYS A 44 -15.22 -5.63 -14.83
N ARG A 45 -15.29 -6.85 -15.39
CA ARG A 45 -14.95 -8.08 -14.66
C ARG A 45 -13.46 -8.19 -14.33
N ARG A 46 -12.58 -7.68 -15.20
CA ARG A 46 -11.13 -7.70 -14.98
C ARG A 46 -10.75 -6.70 -13.90
N GLU A 47 -11.35 -5.53 -13.92
CA GLU A 47 -11.18 -4.52 -12.88
C GLU A 47 -11.70 -5.02 -11.52
N ALA A 48 -12.89 -5.64 -11.45
CA ALA A 48 -13.39 -6.23 -10.20
C ALA A 48 -12.41 -7.25 -9.59
N ARG A 49 -11.81 -8.09 -10.45
CA ARG A 49 -10.80 -9.06 -10.03
C ARG A 49 -9.53 -8.36 -9.52
N GLN A 50 -9.07 -7.30 -10.19
CA GLN A 50 -7.92 -6.54 -9.71
C GLN A 50 -8.22 -5.82 -8.39
N ALA A 51 -9.40 -5.25 -8.22
CA ALA A 51 -9.83 -4.66 -6.95
C ALA A 51 -9.83 -5.71 -5.82
N ALA A 52 -10.25 -6.96 -6.10
CA ALA A 52 -10.24 -8.04 -5.12
C ALA A 52 -8.82 -8.46 -4.74
N ILE A 53 -7.94 -8.63 -5.73
CA ILE A 53 -6.53 -8.95 -5.51
C ILE A 53 -5.86 -7.81 -4.74
N MET A 54 -6.13 -6.55 -5.10
CA MET A 54 -5.64 -5.37 -4.41
C MET A 54 -6.06 -5.36 -2.94
N TRP A 55 -7.31 -5.71 -2.63
CA TRP A 55 -7.78 -5.75 -1.25
C TRP A 55 -7.04 -6.84 -0.45
N TRP A 56 -7.06 -8.08 -0.93
CA TRP A 56 -6.40 -9.17 -0.21
C TRP A 56 -4.88 -8.98 -0.09
N SER A 57 -4.22 -8.52 -1.15
CA SER A 57 -2.78 -8.26 -1.12
C SER A 57 -2.41 -7.13 -0.17
N TYR A 58 -3.24 -6.07 -0.07
CA TYR A 58 -3.04 -5.03 0.93
C TYR A 58 -3.25 -5.56 2.35
N ALA A 59 -4.31 -6.34 2.60
CA ALA A 59 -4.56 -6.92 3.93
C ALA A 59 -3.37 -7.80 4.39
N VAL A 60 -2.85 -8.63 3.50
CA VAL A 60 -1.64 -9.45 3.76
C VAL A 60 -0.41 -8.57 3.99
N THR A 61 -0.16 -7.59 3.12
CA THR A 61 1.01 -6.70 3.23
C THR A 61 0.96 -5.90 4.54
N TYR A 62 -0.18 -5.31 4.87
CA TYR A 62 -0.38 -4.57 6.11
C TYR A 62 -0.23 -5.47 7.34
N GLY A 63 -0.82 -6.67 7.31
CA GLY A 63 -0.71 -7.65 8.39
C GLY A 63 0.74 -8.07 8.65
N ILE A 64 1.48 -8.45 7.61
CA ILE A 64 2.90 -8.79 7.75
C ILE A 64 3.71 -7.57 8.22
N GLY A 65 3.40 -6.38 7.69
CA GLY A 65 4.05 -5.14 8.10
C GLY A 65 3.86 -4.84 9.59
N ALA A 66 2.66 -5.09 10.12
CA ALA A 66 2.37 -4.97 11.55
C ALA A 66 3.14 -5.98 12.40
N LEU A 67 3.40 -7.19 11.89
CA LEU A 67 4.23 -8.20 12.58
C LEU A 67 5.72 -7.81 12.61
N ILE A 68 6.23 -7.20 11.54
CA ILE A 68 7.62 -6.72 11.44
C ILE A 68 7.83 -5.45 12.29
N TYR A 69 6.77 -4.66 12.46
CA TYR A 69 6.82 -3.32 13.00
C TYR A 69 7.55 -3.16 14.35
N PRO A 70 7.35 -4.04 15.36
CA PRO A 70 8.04 -3.90 16.66
C PRO A 70 9.56 -3.98 16.52
N ALA A 71 10.07 -4.95 15.78
CA ALA A 71 11.50 -5.13 15.52
C ALA A 71 12.08 -3.96 14.72
N PHE A 72 11.34 -3.48 13.71
CA PHE A 72 11.74 -2.28 12.96
C PHE A 72 11.82 -1.03 13.86
N ARG A 73 10.82 -0.81 14.74
CA ARG A 73 10.76 0.37 15.59
C ARG A 73 11.95 0.44 16.56
N VAL A 74 12.37 -0.71 17.11
CA VAL A 74 13.52 -0.76 18.04
C VAL A 74 14.83 -0.66 17.27
N HIS A 75 15.09 -1.58 16.34
CA HIS A 75 16.41 -1.76 15.75
C HIS A 75 16.73 -0.85 14.56
N VAL A 76 15.71 -0.29 13.92
CA VAL A 76 15.90 0.59 12.76
C VAL A 76 15.53 2.01 13.11
N ARG A 77 14.33 2.24 13.65
CA ARG A 77 13.91 3.60 13.98
C ARG A 77 14.70 4.16 15.16
N HIS A 78 14.58 3.57 16.35
CA HIS A 78 15.19 4.12 17.55
C HIS A 78 16.73 4.05 17.52
N GLU A 79 17.29 2.86 17.26
CA GLU A 79 18.75 2.67 17.31
C GLU A 79 19.51 3.37 16.16
N TYR A 80 18.87 3.57 15.01
CA TYR A 80 19.55 4.05 13.81
C TYR A 80 18.99 5.38 13.29
N LEU A 81 17.72 5.45 12.89
CA LEU A 81 17.16 6.67 12.26
C LEU A 81 17.15 7.85 13.22
N ASP A 82 16.66 7.66 14.45
CA ASP A 82 16.55 8.75 15.43
C ASP A 82 17.93 9.27 15.84
N ALA A 83 18.93 8.38 15.91
CA ALA A 83 20.30 8.73 16.29
C ALA A 83 21.12 9.38 15.16
N HIS A 84 20.93 8.97 13.90
CA HIS A 84 21.84 9.35 12.80
C HIS A 84 21.15 10.11 11.67
N LEU A 85 19.84 9.92 11.45
CA LEU A 85 19.09 10.47 10.33
C LEU A 85 17.69 10.98 10.76
N PRO A 86 17.57 12.02 11.60
CA PRO A 86 16.28 12.47 12.15
C PRO A 86 15.26 12.87 11.08
N TRP A 87 15.73 13.39 9.94
CA TRP A 87 14.87 13.72 8.80
C TRP A 87 14.20 12.46 8.20
N ALA A 88 14.89 11.32 8.22
CA ALA A 88 14.36 10.05 7.73
C ALA A 88 13.29 9.47 8.67
N THR A 89 13.39 9.73 9.98
CA THR A 89 12.31 9.47 10.94
C THR A 89 11.04 10.23 10.58
N GLY A 90 11.14 11.54 10.27
CA GLY A 90 9.97 12.33 9.88
C GLY A 90 9.26 11.77 8.63
N ILE A 91 10.02 11.36 7.61
CA ILE A 91 9.46 10.73 6.42
C ILE A 91 8.84 9.36 6.75
N PHE A 92 9.46 8.60 7.65
CA PHE A 92 8.89 7.33 8.14
C PHE A 92 7.54 7.55 8.83
N GLU A 93 7.41 8.52 9.73
CA GLU A 93 6.15 8.83 10.41
C GLU A 93 5.04 9.22 9.44
N VAL A 94 5.34 10.06 8.45
CA VAL A 94 4.40 10.40 7.37
C VAL A 94 3.95 9.14 6.64
N LYS A 95 4.88 8.25 6.31
CA LYS A 95 4.58 6.94 5.73
C LYS A 95 3.66 6.10 6.63
N GLU A 96 3.80 6.16 7.95
CA GLU A 96 2.92 5.44 8.88
C GLU A 96 1.48 5.96 8.83
N HIS A 97 1.29 7.28 8.90
CA HIS A 97 -0.03 7.91 8.81
C HIS A 97 -0.73 7.58 7.49
N TRP A 98 0.00 7.62 6.38
CA TRP A 98 -0.53 7.18 5.09
C TRP A 98 -0.91 5.70 5.09
N GLY A 99 -0.23 4.85 5.87
CA GLY A 99 -0.61 3.46 6.07
C GLY A 99 -2.01 3.33 6.66
N ALA A 100 -2.27 4.00 7.77
CA ALA A 100 -3.59 3.98 8.40
C ALA A 100 -4.69 4.54 7.49
N LEU A 101 -4.41 5.66 6.81
CA LEU A 101 -5.37 6.26 5.87
C LEU A 101 -5.68 5.34 4.68
N ALA A 102 -4.68 4.65 4.15
CA ALA A 102 -4.88 3.72 3.04
C ALA A 102 -5.83 2.56 3.40
N VAL A 103 -5.84 2.09 4.65
CA VAL A 103 -6.82 1.08 5.11
C VAL A 103 -8.23 1.64 4.95
N ALA A 104 -8.48 2.85 5.46
CA ALA A 104 -9.81 3.48 5.41
C ALA A 104 -10.28 3.72 3.97
N ILE A 105 -9.39 4.26 3.12
CA ILE A 105 -9.69 4.47 1.69
C ILE A 105 -10.01 3.15 1.00
N LEU A 106 -9.22 2.10 1.25
CA LEU A 106 -9.40 0.81 0.60
C LEU A 106 -10.70 0.12 1.02
N CYS A 107 -11.06 0.19 2.31
CA CYS A 107 -12.34 -0.31 2.80
C CYS A 107 -13.52 0.39 2.12
N ALA A 108 -13.48 1.73 2.04
CA ALA A 108 -14.52 2.51 1.36
C ALA A 108 -14.59 2.19 -0.15
N TYR A 109 -13.42 2.12 -0.80
CA TYR A 109 -13.28 1.77 -2.20
C TYR A 109 -13.86 0.39 -2.52
N TRP A 110 -13.51 -0.61 -1.72
CA TRP A 110 -14.00 -1.98 -1.86
C TRP A 110 -15.51 -2.07 -1.62
N ALA A 111 -16.02 -1.39 -0.59
CA ALA A 111 -17.45 -1.34 -0.29
C ALA A 111 -18.26 -0.75 -1.45
N VAL A 112 -17.83 0.40 -1.99
CA VAL A 112 -18.47 1.02 -3.15
C VAL A 112 -18.38 0.10 -4.37
N ARG A 113 -17.21 -0.48 -4.64
CA ARG A 113 -17.03 -1.35 -5.82
C ARG A 113 -18.01 -2.53 -5.86
N ARG A 114 -18.40 -3.07 -4.70
CA ARG A 114 -19.35 -4.20 -4.63
C ARG A 114 -20.76 -3.87 -5.10
N ALA A 115 -21.16 -2.60 -5.02
CA ALA A 115 -22.49 -2.14 -5.42
C ALA A 115 -22.48 -1.30 -6.72
N PHE A 116 -21.30 -0.92 -7.18
CA PHE A 116 -21.09 0.03 -8.27
C PHE A 116 -20.94 -0.65 -9.64
N ASP A 117 -21.76 -0.26 -10.62
CA ASP A 117 -21.50 -0.51 -12.04
C ASP A 117 -21.01 0.78 -12.73
N PRO A 118 -19.77 0.82 -13.25
CA PRO A 118 -19.20 2.04 -13.84
C PRO A 118 -19.93 2.58 -15.07
N GLU A 119 -20.69 1.75 -15.78
CA GLU A 119 -21.43 2.18 -16.98
C GLU A 119 -22.79 2.80 -16.62
N GLU A 120 -23.47 2.21 -15.64
CA GLU A 120 -24.81 2.62 -15.18
C GLU A 120 -24.70 3.77 -14.16
N ASP A 121 -23.74 3.69 -13.24
CA ASP A 121 -23.58 4.62 -12.11
C ASP A 121 -22.53 5.71 -12.37
N ARG A 122 -22.59 6.38 -13.52
CA ARG A 122 -21.52 7.32 -13.94
C ARG A 122 -21.24 8.45 -12.95
N ALA A 123 -22.23 8.85 -12.14
CA ALA A 123 -22.03 9.85 -11.09
C ALA A 123 -21.05 9.37 -9.99
N LEU A 124 -21.09 8.08 -9.63
CA LEU A 124 -20.19 7.51 -8.63
C LEU A 124 -18.74 7.42 -9.10
N LEU A 125 -18.47 7.46 -10.42
CA LEU A 125 -17.09 7.50 -10.94
C LEU A 125 -16.29 8.68 -10.38
N TRP A 126 -16.94 9.82 -10.13
CA TRP A 126 -16.30 11.01 -9.58
C TRP A 126 -15.85 10.85 -8.14
N VAL A 127 -16.35 9.85 -7.41
CA VAL A 127 -15.88 9.49 -6.07
C VAL A 127 -14.93 8.29 -6.14
N TYR A 128 -15.29 7.30 -6.95
CA TYR A 128 -14.54 6.06 -7.12
C TYR A 128 -13.13 6.28 -7.66
N ALA A 129 -12.99 7.14 -8.70
CA ALA A 129 -11.71 7.35 -9.34
C ALA A 129 -10.70 8.12 -8.47
N PRO A 130 -11.06 9.21 -7.78
CA PRO A 130 -10.17 9.86 -6.83
C PRO A 130 -9.68 8.93 -5.71
N TRP A 131 -10.54 8.07 -5.16
CA TRP A 131 -10.11 7.08 -4.16
C TRP A 131 -9.11 6.07 -4.73
N CYS A 132 -9.36 5.57 -5.95
CA CYS A 132 -8.41 4.68 -6.63
C CYS A 132 -7.04 5.35 -6.85
N PHE A 133 -7.06 6.62 -7.28
CA PHE A 133 -5.85 7.40 -7.52
C PHE A 133 -5.09 7.69 -6.22
N LEU A 134 -5.80 8.17 -5.19
CA LEU A 134 -5.23 8.49 -3.90
C LEU A 134 -4.62 7.25 -3.23
N PHE A 135 -5.32 6.12 -3.27
CA PHE A 135 -4.78 4.85 -2.78
C PHE A 135 -3.48 4.48 -3.52
N ASN A 136 -3.48 4.53 -4.86
CA ASN A 136 -2.29 4.27 -5.66
C ASN A 136 -1.11 5.19 -5.28
N ALA A 137 -1.36 6.50 -5.19
CA ALA A 137 -0.34 7.49 -4.84
C ALA A 137 0.26 7.20 -3.46
N ILE A 138 -0.59 6.87 -2.48
CA ILE A 138 -0.15 6.50 -1.13
C ILE A 138 0.72 5.24 -1.16
N ILE A 139 0.28 4.15 -1.81
CA ILE A 139 1.04 2.89 -1.77
C ILE A 139 2.36 3.01 -2.55
N TRP A 140 2.38 3.72 -3.68
CA TRP A 140 3.62 4.03 -4.40
C TRP A 140 4.58 4.83 -3.52
N TYR A 141 4.10 5.89 -2.86
CA TYR A 141 4.91 6.65 -1.90
C TYR A 141 5.47 5.74 -0.79
N LYS A 142 4.63 4.94 -0.13
CA LYS A 142 5.07 4.04 0.95
C LYS A 142 6.13 3.03 0.49
N THR A 143 6.03 2.56 -0.75
CA THR A 143 6.97 1.62 -1.36
C THR A 143 8.30 2.31 -1.63
N ILE A 144 8.30 3.46 -2.30
CA ILE A 144 9.51 4.23 -2.61
C ILE A 144 10.24 4.61 -1.33
N ILE A 145 9.54 5.15 -0.35
CA ILE A 145 10.11 5.48 0.96
C ILE A 145 10.61 4.24 1.68
N GLY A 146 9.90 3.11 1.61
CA GLY A 146 10.37 1.84 2.18
C GLY A 146 11.69 1.36 1.58
N GLY A 147 11.81 1.41 0.26
CA GLY A 147 13.05 1.10 -0.45
C GLY A 147 14.17 2.06 -0.06
N LEU A 148 13.90 3.38 -0.07
CA LEU A 148 14.87 4.40 0.32
C LEU A 148 15.40 4.17 1.75
N LEU A 149 14.53 3.96 2.74
CA LEU A 149 14.96 3.72 4.12
C LEU A 149 15.78 2.43 4.26
N THR A 150 15.45 1.40 3.46
CA THR A 150 16.21 0.14 3.43
C THR A 150 17.61 0.36 2.87
N ILE A 151 17.71 1.11 1.76
CA ILE A 151 18.98 1.48 1.14
C ILE A 151 19.83 2.34 2.08
N LEU A 152 19.23 3.35 2.72
CA LEU A 152 19.91 4.18 3.71
C LEU A 152 20.46 3.32 4.84
N ARG A 153 19.68 2.40 5.43
CA ARG A 153 20.22 1.49 6.44
C ARG A 153 21.40 0.66 5.92
N GLY A 154 21.35 0.18 4.68
CA GLY A 154 22.39 -0.64 4.08
C GLY A 154 23.69 0.10 3.74
N TYR A 155 23.64 1.39 3.40
CA TYR A 155 24.83 2.19 3.10
C TYR A 155 25.73 2.50 4.32
N TRP A 156 25.19 2.34 5.53
CA TRP A 156 25.87 2.69 6.78
C TRP A 156 26.27 1.46 7.61
N GLN A 157 26.17 0.26 7.04
CA GLN A 157 26.78 -0.97 7.55
C GLN A 157 28.14 -1.20 6.90
#